data_AF-A1RUK2-F1
#
_entry.id   AF-A1RUK2-F1
#
_cell.length_a   1.000
_cell.length_b   1.000
_cell.length_c   1.000
_cell.angle_alpha   90.00
_cell.angle_beta   90.00
_cell.angle_gamma   90.00
#
_symmetry.space_group_name_H-M   'P 1'
#
loop_
_entity.id
_entity.type
_entity.pdbx_description
1 polymer ?
#
loop_
_entity_poly.entity_id
_entity_poly.type
_entity_poly.pdbx_seq_one_letter_code
_entity_poly.pdbx_strand_id
1 'polypeptide(L)'
;MQPAPTYLLPAGTQTYVLTTPLPSLAPSSYETKTETPTASEITVVEVVRRVLTAMRIPVSSIRSVLDDKIGIYIAVVLEYNAREALKSWLDILDRLGEYGINIPIFVDWTGQMDVTPEELGTYLGKALAKMDLLLIMQEPIDAVEAVREEWET
;
A
#
# COMPACT_ATOMS: atom_id res chain seq x y z
N MET A 1 -34.74 34.59 11.66
CA MET A 1 -35.71 33.54 12.04
C MET A 1 -35.98 32.67 10.83
N GLN A 2 -35.53 31.43 10.87
CA GLN A 2 -35.81 30.39 9.88
C GLN A 2 -35.79 29.06 10.66
N PRO A 3 -36.86 28.23 10.66
CA PRO A 3 -36.87 27.00 11.45
C PRO A 3 -36.03 25.91 10.77
N ALA A 4 -35.34 25.10 11.58
CA ALA A 4 -34.64 23.90 11.11
C ALA A 4 -35.66 22.83 10.65
N PRO A 5 -35.34 22.01 9.64
CA PRO A 5 -36.25 21.00 9.13
C PRO A 5 -36.44 19.85 10.12
N THR A 6 -37.70 19.54 10.41
CA THR A 6 -38.13 18.35 11.15
C THR A 6 -37.90 17.11 10.29
N TYR A 7 -36.98 16.24 10.71
CA TYR A 7 -36.86 14.90 10.13
C TYR A 7 -37.80 13.95 10.87
N LEU A 8 -38.82 13.46 10.17
CA LEU A 8 -39.66 12.35 10.61
C LEU A 8 -38.84 11.05 10.50
N LEU A 9 -38.52 10.43 11.64
CA LEU A 9 -37.95 9.09 11.66
C LEU A 9 -39.06 8.06 11.38
N PRO A 10 -38.83 7.07 10.50
CA PRO A 10 -39.79 6.00 10.25
C PRO A 10 -39.95 5.08 11.48
N ALA A 11 -41.20 4.69 11.72
CA ALA A 11 -41.60 3.79 12.80
C ALA A 11 -40.95 2.41 12.62
N GLY A 12 -40.18 1.96 13.63
CA GLY A 12 -39.70 0.58 13.65
C GLY A 12 -38.37 0.29 14.33
N THR A 13 -37.97 0.99 15.39
CA THR A 13 -36.86 0.51 16.23
C THR A 13 -37.22 0.63 17.70
N GLN A 14 -37.19 -0.51 18.39
CA GLN A 14 -37.73 -0.73 19.71
C GLN A 14 -37.03 0.11 20.79
N THR A 15 -37.86 0.68 21.66
CA THR A 15 -37.49 1.43 22.86
C THR A 15 -36.99 0.48 23.94
N TYR A 16 -35.70 0.56 24.31
CA TYR A 16 -35.26 0.03 25.60
C TYR A 16 -35.54 1.08 26.67
N VAL A 17 -36.64 0.89 27.41
CA VAL A 17 -36.97 1.71 28.57
C VAL A 17 -36.13 1.20 29.75
N LEU A 18 -34.99 1.83 30.00
CA LEU A 18 -34.25 1.66 31.25
C LEU A 18 -34.84 2.61 32.29
N THR A 19 -35.74 2.05 33.12
CA THR A 19 -36.29 2.69 34.31
C THR A 19 -35.23 2.81 35.40
N THR A 20 -34.50 3.92 35.44
CA THR A 20 -33.81 4.40 36.64
C THR A 20 -33.85 5.94 36.67
N PRO A 21 -34.20 6.57 37.80
CA PRO A 21 -34.31 8.03 37.88
C PRO A 21 -32.95 8.73 37.73
N LEU A 22 -32.91 9.82 36.95
CA LEU A 22 -31.72 10.67 36.76
C LEU A 22 -31.23 11.27 38.09
N PRO A 23 -29.95 11.07 38.50
CA PRO A 23 -29.31 11.95 39.45
C PRO A 23 -28.82 13.23 38.75
N SER A 24 -29.09 14.35 39.41
CA SER A 24 -28.72 15.72 39.05
C SER A 24 -27.24 15.88 38.68
N LEU A 25 -26.97 16.53 37.53
CA LEU A 25 -25.63 16.89 37.07
C LEU A 25 -25.04 18.00 37.96
N ALA A 26 -24.16 17.62 38.89
CA ALA A 26 -23.10 18.51 39.37
C ALA A 26 -21.91 18.43 38.39
N PRO A 27 -21.20 19.53 38.10
CA PRO A 27 -20.08 19.53 37.17
C PRO A 27 -18.90 18.76 37.78
N SER A 28 -18.69 17.53 37.34
CA SER A 28 -17.50 16.76 37.66
C SER A 28 -16.37 17.16 36.72
N SER A 29 -15.29 17.65 37.31
CA SER A 29 -14.02 17.99 36.70
C SER A 29 -13.49 16.79 35.88
N TYR A 30 -13.51 16.90 34.55
CA TYR A 30 -12.72 15.99 33.73
C TYR A 30 -11.28 16.53 33.75
N GLU A 31 -10.44 15.95 34.60
CA GLU A 31 -9.00 16.02 34.39
C GLU A 31 -8.71 15.45 33.00
N THR A 32 -8.31 16.32 32.08
CA THR A 32 -7.77 15.91 30.79
C THR A 32 -6.44 15.24 31.07
N LYS A 33 -6.48 13.93 31.30
CA LYS A 33 -5.29 13.10 31.32
C LYS A 33 -4.73 13.12 29.91
N THR A 34 -3.72 13.95 29.68
CA THR A 34 -2.89 13.95 28.49
C THR A 34 -2.24 12.58 28.37
N GLU A 35 -2.89 11.68 27.66
CA GLU A 35 -2.25 10.47 27.15
C GLU A 35 -1.11 10.93 26.25
N THR A 36 0.09 10.84 26.79
CA THR A 36 1.32 10.97 26.01
C THR A 36 1.41 9.66 25.22
N PRO A 37 1.34 9.66 23.87
CA PRO A 37 1.47 8.43 23.12
C PRO A 37 2.84 7.81 23.44
N THR A 38 2.79 6.68 24.11
CA THR A 38 3.94 5.95 24.64
C THR A 38 4.36 4.93 23.57
N ALA A 39 5.62 5.00 23.13
CA ALA A 39 6.30 4.06 22.21
C ALA A 39 5.55 3.75 20.89
N SER A 40 5.88 4.52 19.85
CA SER A 40 5.37 4.43 18.48
C SER A 40 5.29 3.00 17.93
N GLU A 41 4.09 2.55 17.57
CA GLU A 41 3.89 1.49 16.58
C GLU A 41 4.49 1.97 15.25
N ILE A 42 5.68 1.48 14.89
CA ILE A 42 6.31 1.80 13.61
C ILE A 42 5.55 1.03 12.53
N THR A 43 4.94 1.76 11.59
CA THR A 43 4.24 1.15 10.45
C THR A 43 5.23 0.55 9.46
N VAL A 44 4.81 -0.48 8.71
CA VAL A 44 5.63 -1.07 7.63
C VAL A 44 6.13 -0.02 6.64
N VAL A 45 5.28 0.95 6.28
CA VAL A 45 5.63 2.06 5.38
C VAL A 45 6.80 2.87 5.93
N GLU A 46 6.83 3.11 7.24
CA GLU A 46 7.91 3.84 7.90
C GLU A 46 9.21 3.03 7.95
N VAL A 47 9.13 1.72 8.14
CA VAL A 47 10.30 0.83 8.03
C VAL A 47 10.88 0.88 6.61
N VAL A 48 10.04 0.69 5.58
CA VAL A 48 10.47 0.77 4.19
C VAL A 48 11.07 2.14 3.88
N ARG A 49 10.42 3.24 4.31
CA ARG A 49 10.95 4.60 4.14
C ARG A 49 12.35 4.75 4.73
N ARG A 50 12.60 4.22 5.92
CA ARG A 50 13.92 4.28 6.56
C ARG A 50 14.98 3.51 5.79
N VAL A 51 14.64 2.32 5.27
CA VAL A 51 15.54 1.53 4.43
C VAL A 51 15.90 2.27 3.15
N LEU A 52 14.89 2.80 2.43
CA LEU A 52 15.10 3.57 1.21
C LEU A 52 15.93 4.83 1.44
N THR A 53 15.69 5.52 2.56
CA THR A 53 16.46 6.70 2.97
C THR A 53 17.91 6.34 3.27
N ALA A 54 18.16 5.22 3.97
CA ALA A 54 19.51 4.74 4.25
C ALA A 54 20.29 4.39 2.98
N MET A 55 19.59 3.91 1.95
CA MET A 55 20.15 3.64 0.62
C MET A 55 20.34 4.90 -0.24
N ARG A 56 19.92 6.08 0.23
CA ARG A 56 19.94 7.35 -0.52
C ARG A 56 19.17 7.29 -1.85
N ILE A 57 18.08 6.52 -1.87
CA ILE A 57 17.22 6.40 -3.06
C ILE A 57 16.26 7.60 -3.10
N PRO A 58 16.15 8.33 -4.22
CA PRO A 58 15.19 9.42 -4.39
C PRO A 58 13.79 8.83 -4.64
N VAL A 59 12.95 8.95 -3.61
CA VAL A 59 11.59 8.41 -3.61
C VAL A 59 10.58 9.53 -3.74
N SER A 60 9.74 9.47 -4.76
CA SER A 60 8.63 10.39 -4.99
C SER A 60 7.44 10.08 -4.08
N SER A 61 7.06 8.79 -3.96
CA SER A 61 5.97 8.39 -3.06
C SER A 61 6.12 6.95 -2.56
N ILE A 62 5.56 6.67 -1.38
CA ILE A 62 5.44 5.33 -0.79
C ILE A 62 4.01 5.17 -0.27
N ARG A 63 3.33 4.11 -0.67
CA ARG A 63 1.94 3.82 -0.27
C ARG A 63 1.77 2.35 0.05
N SER A 64 0.98 2.02 1.07
CA SER A 64 0.47 0.67 1.27
C SER A 64 -0.82 0.50 0.48
N VAL A 65 -0.91 -0.58 -0.29
CA VAL A 65 -2.07 -0.91 -1.11
C VAL A 65 -2.60 -2.27 -0.69
N LEU A 66 -3.93 -2.39 -0.62
CA LEU A 66 -4.62 -3.67 -0.43
C LEU A 66 -5.22 -4.07 -1.78
N ASP A 67 -4.82 -5.22 -2.29
CA ASP A 67 -5.36 -5.82 -3.51
C ASP A 67 -5.97 -7.19 -3.20
N ASP A 68 -7.08 -7.50 -3.86
CA ASP A 68 -7.87 -8.70 -3.57
C ASP A 68 -7.15 -10.01 -3.97
N LYS A 69 -6.15 -9.94 -4.86
CA LYS A 69 -5.41 -11.10 -5.37
C LYS A 69 -4.06 -11.27 -4.70
N ILE A 70 -3.36 -10.16 -4.47
CA ILE A 70 -1.99 -10.14 -3.94
C ILE A 70 -1.97 -9.91 -2.42
N GLY A 71 -3.02 -9.32 -1.86
CA GLY A 71 -3.07 -8.90 -0.47
C GLY A 71 -2.43 -7.52 -0.26
N ILE A 72 -1.84 -7.30 0.91
CA ILE A 72 -1.19 -6.01 1.23
C ILE A 72 0.20 -5.97 0.61
N TYR A 73 0.48 -4.92 -0.17
CA TYR A 73 1.80 -4.64 -0.73
C TYR A 73 2.18 -3.17 -0.58
N ILE A 74 3.46 -2.87 -0.78
CA ILE A 74 3.99 -1.50 -0.79
C ILE A 74 4.25 -1.06 -2.23
N ALA A 75 3.64 0.03 -2.66
CA ALA A 75 3.94 0.69 -3.91
C ALA A 75 4.92 1.85 -3.67
N VAL A 76 6.04 1.84 -4.38
CA VAL A 76 7.09 2.86 -4.30
C VAL A 76 7.27 3.50 -5.67
N VAL A 77 7.24 4.83 -5.75
CA VAL A 77 7.54 5.57 -6.98
C VAL A 77 8.92 6.21 -6.84
N LEU A 78 9.85 5.87 -7.72
CA LEU A 78 11.23 6.36 -7.73
C LEU A 78 11.42 7.47 -8.76
N GLU A 79 12.29 8.43 -8.45
CA GLU A 79 12.65 9.53 -9.36
C GLU A 79 13.79 9.12 -10.31
N TYR A 80 13.59 8.02 -11.03
CA TYR A 80 14.56 7.38 -11.90
C TYR A 80 13.97 7.09 -13.29
N ASN A 81 14.83 6.77 -14.26
CA ASN A 81 14.39 6.08 -15.47
C ASN A 81 14.14 4.59 -15.19
N ALA A 82 13.45 3.90 -16.09
CA ALA A 82 13.04 2.50 -15.90
C ALA A 82 14.20 1.58 -15.52
N ARG A 83 15.33 1.65 -16.24
CA ARG A 83 16.50 0.80 -16.00
C ARG A 83 17.08 0.98 -14.59
N GLU A 84 17.17 2.22 -14.13
CA GLU A 84 17.70 2.56 -12.80
C GLU A 84 16.74 2.15 -11.69
N ALA A 85 15.44 2.36 -11.91
CA ALA A 85 14.39 1.95 -10.98
C ALA A 85 14.33 0.43 -10.82
N LEU A 86 14.40 -0.32 -11.92
CA LEU A 86 14.38 -1.78 -11.91
C LEU A 86 15.62 -2.38 -11.24
N LYS A 87 16.81 -1.80 -11.46
CA LYS A 87 18.02 -2.20 -10.71
C LYS A 87 17.87 -1.91 -9.23
N SER A 88 17.44 -0.70 -8.89
CA SER A 88 17.21 -0.29 -7.51
C SER A 88 16.18 -1.19 -6.82
N TRP A 89 15.15 -1.63 -7.55
CA TRP A 89 14.14 -2.53 -7.02
C TRP A 89 14.76 -3.85 -6.53
N LEU A 90 15.65 -4.45 -7.31
CA LEU A 90 16.34 -5.67 -6.89
C LEU A 90 17.21 -5.43 -5.65
N ASP A 91 17.95 -4.32 -5.61
CA ASP A 91 18.78 -3.95 -4.46
C ASP A 91 17.94 -3.70 -3.20
N ILE A 92 16.77 -3.08 -3.35
CA ILE A 92 15.81 -2.85 -2.26
C ILE A 92 15.32 -4.20 -1.72
N LEU A 93 14.94 -5.12 -2.59
CA LEU A 93 14.46 -6.44 -2.19
C LEU A 93 15.54 -7.23 -1.45
N ASP A 94 16.79 -7.20 -1.94
CA ASP A 94 17.92 -7.82 -1.25
C ASP A 94 18.14 -7.22 0.13
N ARG A 95 18.13 -5.88 0.22
CA ARG A 95 18.32 -5.18 1.49
C ARG A 95 17.21 -5.45 2.50
N LEU A 96 15.96 -5.55 2.05
CA LEU A 96 14.83 -5.88 2.92
C LEU A 96 14.87 -7.34 3.37
N GLY A 97 15.29 -8.24 2.50
CA GLY A 97 15.53 -9.64 2.82
C GLY A 97 16.58 -9.81 3.93
N GLU A 98 17.66 -9.02 3.90
CA GLU A 98 18.69 -9.00 4.97
C GLU A 98 18.11 -8.62 6.35
N TYR A 99 17.04 -7.82 6.39
CA TYR A 99 16.33 -7.44 7.61
C TYR A 99 15.17 -8.37 7.96
N GLY A 100 14.95 -9.44 7.19
CA GLY A 100 13.83 -10.37 7.39
C GLY A 100 12.46 -9.79 7.05
N ILE A 101 12.41 -8.75 6.20
CA ILE A 101 11.17 -8.07 5.80
C ILE A 101 10.70 -8.66 4.47
N ASN A 102 9.70 -9.53 4.52
CA ASN A 102 9.19 -10.27 3.35
C ASN A 102 7.87 -9.69 2.81
N ILE A 103 7.73 -8.37 2.80
CA ILE A 103 6.50 -7.72 2.33
C ILE A 103 6.64 -7.41 0.84
N PRO A 104 5.65 -7.76 -0.01
CA PRO A 104 5.70 -7.43 -1.42
C PRO A 104 5.90 -5.94 -1.66
N ILE A 105 6.90 -5.59 -2.47
CA ILE A 105 7.15 -4.21 -2.87
C ILE A 105 7.17 -4.15 -4.39
N PHE A 106 6.38 -3.23 -4.94
CA PHE A 106 6.39 -2.91 -6.36
C PHE A 106 6.92 -1.51 -6.57
N VAL A 107 7.77 -1.38 -7.60
CA VAL A 107 8.44 -0.14 -7.94
C VAL A 107 7.89 0.38 -9.26
N ASP A 108 7.50 1.66 -9.24
CA ASP A 108 7.18 2.47 -10.39
C ASP A 108 8.20 3.63 -10.49
N TRP A 109 8.23 4.34 -11.61
CA TRP A 109 9.22 5.36 -11.89
C TRP A 109 8.65 6.55 -12.65
N THR A 110 9.23 7.73 -12.44
CA THR A 110 8.76 8.97 -13.08
C THR A 110 9.52 9.31 -14.36
N GLY A 111 10.68 8.71 -14.58
CA GLY A 111 11.53 8.95 -15.74
C GLY A 111 11.12 8.16 -16.99
N GLN A 112 12.00 8.13 -17.98
CA GLN A 112 11.74 7.52 -19.27
C GLN A 112 11.76 5.99 -19.20
N MET A 113 10.97 5.35 -20.06
CA MET A 113 11.06 3.92 -20.35
C MET A 113 12.27 3.67 -21.27
N ASP A 114 13.42 3.35 -20.67
CA ASP A 114 14.72 3.14 -21.35
C ASP A 114 15.18 1.66 -21.34
N VAL A 115 14.22 0.74 -21.27
CA VAL A 115 14.43 -0.71 -21.32
C VAL A 115 13.58 -1.35 -22.41
N THR A 116 14.11 -2.41 -23.02
CA THR A 116 13.35 -3.27 -23.92
C THR A 116 12.33 -4.12 -23.15
N PRO A 117 11.27 -4.64 -23.81
CA PRO A 117 10.32 -5.56 -23.19
C PRO A 117 11.00 -6.79 -22.56
N GLU A 118 12.03 -7.34 -23.19
CA GLU A 118 12.78 -8.50 -22.71
C GLU A 118 13.60 -8.18 -21.46
N GLU A 119 14.24 -7.00 -21.43
CA GLU A 119 14.93 -6.51 -20.23
C GLU A 119 13.94 -6.30 -19.08
N LEU A 120 12.79 -5.66 -19.36
CA LEU A 120 11.73 -5.46 -18.37
C LEU A 120 11.24 -6.78 -17.81
N GLY A 121 10.94 -7.77 -18.66
CA GLY A 121 10.52 -9.11 -18.26
C GLY A 121 11.58 -9.81 -17.40
N THR A 122 12.87 -9.62 -17.74
CA THR A 122 13.98 -10.16 -16.96
C THR A 122 14.05 -9.57 -15.55
N TYR A 123 13.90 -8.25 -15.41
CA TYR A 123 13.88 -7.61 -14.08
C TYR A 123 12.64 -8.02 -13.28
N LEU A 124 11.46 -8.05 -13.93
CA LEU A 124 10.21 -8.43 -13.30
C LEU A 124 10.28 -9.87 -12.76
N GLY A 125 10.73 -10.82 -13.58
CA GLY A 125 10.89 -12.21 -13.15
C GLY A 125 11.85 -12.36 -11.97
N LYS A 126 12.99 -11.65 -11.97
CA LYS A 126 13.94 -11.64 -10.86
C LYS A 126 13.35 -11.07 -9.58
N ALA A 127 12.63 -9.95 -9.67
CA ALA A 127 12.03 -9.30 -8.51
C ALA A 127 10.93 -10.16 -7.89
N LEU A 128 10.06 -10.75 -8.72
CA LEU A 128 9.00 -11.63 -8.25
C LEU A 128 9.54 -12.90 -7.59
N ALA A 129 10.59 -13.50 -8.16
CA ALA A 129 11.27 -14.64 -7.54
C ALA A 129 11.88 -14.29 -6.17
N LYS A 130 12.44 -13.08 -6.00
CA LYS A 130 12.97 -12.61 -4.71
C LYS A 130 11.87 -12.42 -3.65
N MET A 131 10.65 -12.12 -4.07
CA MET A 131 9.48 -11.96 -3.19
C MET A 131 8.72 -13.26 -2.96
N ASP A 132 9.16 -14.39 -3.53
CA ASP A 132 8.45 -15.67 -3.56
C ASP A 132 7.02 -15.54 -4.13
N LEU A 133 6.84 -14.64 -5.10
CA LEU A 133 5.58 -14.42 -5.80
C LEU A 133 5.58 -15.14 -7.14
N LEU A 134 4.54 -15.92 -7.38
CA LEU A 134 4.28 -16.54 -8.68
C LEU A 134 3.38 -15.62 -9.53
N LEU A 135 3.75 -15.45 -10.81
CA LEU A 135 2.90 -14.78 -11.79
C LEU A 135 1.70 -15.67 -12.10
N ILE A 136 0.50 -15.20 -11.74
CA ILE A 136 -0.74 -15.78 -12.21
C ILE A 136 -1.25 -14.89 -13.35
N MET A 137 -1.08 -15.35 -14.59
CA MET A 137 -1.69 -14.68 -15.73
C MET A 137 -3.20 -14.93 -15.72
N GLN A 138 -4.00 -13.88 -15.97
CA GLN A 138 -5.45 -14.04 -16.06
C GLN A 138 -5.86 -14.82 -17.32
N GLU A 139 -5.10 -14.67 -18.39
CA GLU A 139 -5.27 -15.39 -19.64
C GLU A 139 -3.94 -16.04 -20.04
N PRO A 140 -3.95 -17.29 -20.52
CA PRO A 140 -2.74 -17.93 -21.03
C PRO A 140 -2.28 -17.20 -22.29
N ILE A 141 -1.01 -16.83 -22.34
CA ILE A 141 -0.39 -16.31 -23.56
C ILE A 141 -0.09 -17.49 -24.48
N ASP A 142 -0.62 -17.46 -25.70
CA ASP A 142 -0.16 -18.34 -26.76
C ASP A 142 1.15 -17.77 -27.33
N ALA A 143 2.27 -18.29 -26.84
CA ALA A 143 3.60 -17.84 -27.24
C ALA A 143 3.87 -18.06 -28.74
N VAL A 144 3.18 -18.99 -29.41
CA VAL A 144 3.39 -19.27 -30.83
C VAL A 144 2.68 -18.23 -31.68
N GLU A 145 1.45 -17.85 -31.32
CA GLU A 145 0.72 -16.78 -32.01
C GLU A 145 1.41 -15.43 -31.80
N ALA A 146 1.85 -15.11 -30.58
CA ALA A 146 2.54 -13.85 -30.30
C ALA A 146 3.82 -13.67 -31.16
N VAL A 147 4.61 -14.73 -31.34
CA VAL A 147 5.81 -14.69 -32.20
C VAL A 147 5.44 -14.59 -33.68
N ARG A 148 4.34 -15.21 -34.11
CA ARG A 148 3.88 -15.13 -35.50
C ARG A 148 3.45 -13.71 -35.87
N GLU A 149 2.72 -13.03 -34.99
CA GLU A 149 2.26 -11.65 -35.23
C GLU A 149 3.43 -10.66 -35.36
N GLU A 150 4.53 -10.85 -34.60
CA GLU A 150 5.71 -10.00 -34.71
C GLU A 150 6.49 -10.19 -36.03
N TRP A 151 6.41 -11.38 -36.64
CA TRP A 151 7.15 -11.68 -37.88
C TRP A 151 6.37 -11.32 -39.15
N GLU A 152 5.08 -11.02 -39.03
CA GLU A 152 4.22 -10.57 -40.14
C GLU A 152 4.05 -9.04 -40.22
N THR A 153 4.75 -8.27 -39.37
CA THR A 153 4.80 -6.79 -39.37
C THR A 153 6.11 -6.26 -39.98
#